data_AF-A0A349B499-F1
#
_entry.id   AF-A0A349B499-F1
#
_cell.length_a   1.000
_cell.length_b   1.000
_cell.length_c   1.000
_cell.angle_alpha   90.00
_cell.angle_beta   90.00
_cell.angle_gamma   90.00
#
_symmetry.space_group_name_H-M   'P 1'
#
loop_
_entity.id
_entity.type
_entity.pdbx_description
1 polymer ?
#
loop_
_entity_poly.entity_id
_entity_poly.type
_entity_poly.pdbx_seq_one_letter_code
_entity_poly.pdbx_strand_id
1 'polypeptide(L)'
;PVIAAVNGPAAGGGFALALGADVRVCATSARFNVAFVRIGLSGCDIGVSWMLPRLIGAGRAFELLLTGRIFDAQEADDLGLVTKVVEDGAVVDAALEIADNVVANSP
;
A
#
# COMPACT_ATOMS: atom_id res chain seq x y z
N PRO A 1 -4.30 -12.91 9.73
CA PRO A 1 -4.33 -11.49 9.31
C PRO A 1 -2.89 -10.99 9.11
N VAL A 2 -2.66 -10.15 8.10
CA VAL A 2 -1.36 -9.60 7.70
C VAL A 2 -1.43 -8.07 7.70
N ILE A 3 -0.50 -7.42 8.40
CA ILE A 3 -0.43 -5.95 8.50
C ILE A 3 0.90 -5.50 7.91
N ALA A 4 0.86 -4.63 6.90
CA ALA A 4 2.02 -4.05 6.26
C ALA A 4 2.38 -2.69 6.91
N ALA A 5 3.58 -2.62 7.48
CA ALA A 5 4.19 -1.37 7.96
C ALA A 5 5.13 -0.81 6.89
N VAL A 6 4.68 0.20 6.15
CA VAL A 6 5.43 0.78 5.01
C VAL A 6 6.23 1.99 5.47
N ASN A 7 7.52 1.80 5.74
CA ASN A 7 8.42 2.81 6.30
C ASN A 7 9.03 3.77 5.26
N GLY A 8 8.71 3.64 3.97
CA GLY A 8 9.39 4.37 2.91
C GLY A 8 8.89 3.99 1.51
N PRO A 9 9.74 4.08 0.47
CA PRO A 9 9.33 3.76 -0.90
C PRO A 9 8.86 2.30 -1.06
N ALA A 10 7.62 2.12 -1.52
CA ALA A 10 7.04 0.86 -1.93
C ALA A 10 6.74 0.92 -3.44
N ALA A 11 7.66 0.37 -4.23
CA ALA A 11 7.64 0.41 -5.70
C ALA A 11 7.59 -0.99 -6.30
N GLY A 12 6.78 -1.17 -7.35
CA GLY A 12 6.74 -2.43 -8.12
C GLY A 12 6.44 -3.63 -7.21
N GLY A 13 7.41 -4.54 -7.04
CA GLY A 13 7.21 -5.72 -6.19
C GLY A 13 7.02 -5.39 -4.70
N GLY A 14 7.67 -4.34 -4.19
CA GLY A 14 7.41 -3.87 -2.82
C GLY A 14 6.00 -3.29 -2.66
N PHE A 15 5.49 -2.64 -3.71
CA PHE A 15 4.11 -2.18 -3.75
C PHE A 15 3.14 -3.36 -3.78
N ALA A 16 3.38 -4.34 -4.67
CA ALA A 16 2.57 -5.55 -4.76
C ALA A 16 2.49 -6.32 -3.45
N LEU A 17 3.62 -6.43 -2.72
CA LEU A 17 3.67 -7.06 -1.41
C LEU A 17 2.79 -6.31 -0.40
N ALA A 18 2.85 -4.97 -0.37
CA ALA A 18 1.99 -4.17 0.50
C ALA A 18 0.50 -4.33 0.16
N LEU A 19 0.14 -4.43 -1.12
CA LEU A 19 -1.24 -4.68 -1.57
C LEU A 19 -1.76 -6.06 -1.13
N GLY A 20 -0.88 -7.04 -0.97
CA GLY A 20 -1.22 -8.39 -0.51
C GLY A 20 -1.53 -8.48 0.98
N ALA A 21 -1.24 -7.45 1.78
CA ALA A 21 -1.63 -7.42 3.19
C ALA A 21 -3.13 -7.16 3.36
N ASP A 22 -3.69 -7.49 4.52
CA ASP A 22 -5.07 -7.13 4.85
C ASP A 22 -5.14 -5.63 5.17
N VAL A 23 -4.21 -5.16 6.02
CA VAL A 23 -4.12 -3.77 6.50
C VAL A 23 -2.77 -3.17 6.10
N ARG A 24 -2.77 -1.87 5.76
CA ARG A 24 -1.56 -1.10 5.49
C ARG A 24 -1.53 0.16 6.35
N VAL A 25 -0.36 0.42 6.93
CA VAL A 25 0.00 1.65 7.65
C VAL A 25 1.28 2.16 7.01
N CYS A 26 1.44 3.48 6.89
CA CYS A 26 2.65 4.03 6.27
C CYS A 26 3.23 5.22 7.03
N ALA A 27 4.51 5.46 6.80
CA ALA A 27 5.21 6.63 7.28
C ALA A 27 4.95 7.85 6.37
N THR A 28 5.09 9.08 6.88
CA THR A 28 4.91 10.32 6.11
C THR A 28 5.85 10.42 4.90
N SER A 29 7.04 9.83 4.98
CA SER A 29 7.99 9.74 3.86
C SER A 29 7.67 8.65 2.82
N ALA A 30 6.65 7.82 3.03
CA ALA A 30 6.32 6.73 2.12
C ALA A 30 5.94 7.25 0.72
N ARG A 31 6.35 6.51 -0.30
CA ARG A 31 6.05 6.81 -1.71
C ARG A 31 5.67 5.51 -2.41
N PHE A 32 4.69 5.58 -3.30
CA PHE A 32 4.11 4.40 -3.93
C PHE A 32 4.09 4.56 -5.44
N ASN A 33 4.29 3.46 -6.19
CA ASN A 33 3.99 3.41 -7.61
C ASN A 33 3.89 1.98 -8.18
N VAL A 34 3.16 1.86 -9.28
CA VAL A 34 3.19 0.69 -10.17
C VAL A 34 4.41 0.77 -11.08
N ALA A 35 5.60 0.49 -10.54
CA ALA A 35 6.87 0.73 -11.24
C ALA A 35 7.06 -0.10 -12.53
N PHE A 36 6.39 -1.26 -12.64
CA PHE A 36 6.54 -2.22 -13.75
C PHE A 36 6.29 -1.59 -15.13
N VAL A 37 5.25 -0.77 -15.26
CA VAL A 37 4.88 -0.13 -16.54
C VAL A 37 5.98 0.81 -17.05
N ARG A 38 6.82 1.35 -16.16
CA ARG A 38 7.91 2.25 -16.51
C ARG A 38 9.18 1.52 -16.99
N ILE A 39 9.24 0.21 -16.83
CA ILE A 39 10.39 -0.64 -17.21
C ILE A 39 10.05 -1.65 -18.30
N GLY A 40 8.94 -1.43 -19.03
CA GLY A 40 8.52 -2.30 -20.14
C GLY A 40 7.79 -3.58 -19.70
N LEU A 41 7.40 -3.68 -18.43
CA LEU A 41 6.58 -4.78 -17.92
C LEU A 41 5.13 -4.36 -17.79
N SER A 42 4.23 -5.33 -17.71
CA SER A 42 2.82 -5.04 -17.45
C SER A 42 2.62 -4.50 -16.04
N GLY A 43 1.76 -3.49 -15.88
CA GLY A 43 1.28 -3.04 -14.56
C GLY A 43 0.48 -4.11 -13.79
N CYS A 44 0.23 -5.27 -14.41
CA CYS A 44 -0.44 -6.42 -13.82
C CYS A 44 0.48 -7.37 -13.05
N ASP A 45 1.79 -7.13 -13.04
CA ASP A 45 2.74 -8.05 -12.41
C ASP A 45 2.46 -8.21 -10.90
N ILE A 46 2.73 -9.40 -10.37
CA ILE A 46 2.54 -9.76 -8.95
C ILE A 46 1.11 -9.42 -8.44
N GLY A 47 0.11 -9.54 -9.31
CA GLY A 47 -1.31 -9.39 -8.94
C GLY A 47 -1.77 -7.95 -8.68
N VAL A 48 -0.95 -6.94 -8.97
CA VAL A 48 -1.28 -5.52 -8.70
C VAL A 48 -2.58 -5.09 -9.38
N SER A 49 -2.82 -5.51 -10.63
CA SER A 49 -4.04 -5.19 -11.38
C SER A 49 -5.31 -5.85 -10.82
N TRP A 50 -5.16 -6.90 -10.00
CA TRP A 50 -6.28 -7.52 -9.31
C TRP A 50 -6.56 -6.84 -7.98
N MET A 51 -5.51 -6.59 -7.19
CA MET A 51 -5.62 -6.07 -5.83
C MET A 51 -5.94 -4.57 -5.79
N LEU A 52 -5.23 -3.76 -6.58
CA LEU A 52 -5.33 -2.31 -6.47
C LEU A 52 -6.76 -1.78 -6.76
N PRO A 53 -7.47 -2.21 -7.83
CA PRO A 53 -8.85 -1.78 -8.06
C PRO A 53 -9.84 -2.16 -6.95
N ARG A 54 -9.56 -3.22 -6.19
CA ARG A 54 -10.40 -3.68 -5.06
C ARG A 54 -10.16 -2.88 -3.80
N LEU A 55 -8.95 -2.31 -3.66
CA LEU A 55 -8.58 -1.51 -2.51
C LEU A 55 -9.01 -0.04 -2.68
N ILE A 56 -8.79 0.56 -3.85
CA ILE A 56 -8.97 2.01 -4.05
C ILE A 56 -10.02 2.37 -5.12
N GLY A 57 -10.73 1.37 -5.64
CA GLY A 57 -11.68 1.54 -6.74
C GLY A 57 -11.03 1.60 -8.12
N ALA A 58 -11.77 1.16 -9.14
CA ALA A 58 -11.23 0.93 -10.49
C ALA A 58 -10.71 2.20 -11.17
N GLY A 59 -11.43 3.33 -11.07
CA GLY A 59 -11.07 4.56 -11.80
C GLY A 59 -9.70 5.09 -11.41
N ARG A 60 -9.45 5.27 -10.11
CA ARG A 60 -8.15 5.72 -9.59
C ARG A 60 -7.06 4.65 -9.79
N ALA A 61 -7.39 3.37 -9.60
CA ALA A 61 -6.43 2.30 -9.84
C ALA A 61 -5.93 2.24 -11.29
N PHE A 62 -6.81 2.38 -12.30
CA PHE A 62 -6.38 2.36 -13.69
C PHE A 62 -5.50 3.56 -14.05
N GLU A 63 -5.76 4.74 -13.48
CA GLU A 63 -4.86 5.88 -13.65
C GLU A 63 -3.45 5.52 -13.18
N LEU A 64 -3.30 5.03 -11.94
CA LEU A 64 -1.99 4.66 -11.38
C LEU A 64 -1.33 3.48 -12.12
N LEU A 65 -2.11 2.48 -12.54
CA LEU A 65 -1.63 1.31 -13.30
C LEU A 65 -1.06 1.71 -14.66
N LEU A 66 -1.69 2.67 -15.34
CA LEU A 66 -1.34 3.08 -16.69
C LEU A 66 -0.26 4.18 -16.71
N THR A 67 -0.29 5.11 -15.76
CA THR A 67 0.70 6.20 -15.67
C THR A 67 1.98 5.74 -14.96
N GLY A 68 1.87 4.79 -14.03
CA GLY A 68 2.96 4.40 -13.15
C GLY A 68 3.52 5.56 -12.32
N ARG A 69 2.76 6.65 -12.16
CA ARG A 69 3.23 7.85 -11.45
C ARG A 69 3.47 7.52 -9.97
N ILE A 70 4.35 8.32 -9.37
CA ILE A 70 4.58 8.27 -7.93
C ILE A 70 3.49 9.07 -7.24
N PHE A 71 2.98 8.53 -6.13
CA PHE A 71 2.10 9.23 -5.20
C PHE A 71 2.62 9.07 -3.77
N ASP A 72 2.22 9.99 -2.89
CA ASP A 72 2.72 10.08 -1.53
C ASP A 72 1.79 9.45 -0.48
N ALA A 73 2.22 9.53 0.79
CA ALA A 73 1.49 8.96 1.92
C ALA A 73 0.11 9.58 2.12
N GLN A 74 -0.05 10.89 1.89
CA GLN A 74 -1.33 11.56 2.06
C GLN A 74 -2.30 11.13 0.96
N GLU A 75 -1.84 11.12 -0.30
CA GLU A 75 -2.68 10.64 -1.39
C GLU A 75 -3.06 9.16 -1.20
N ALA A 76 -2.14 8.33 -0.67
CA ALA A 76 -2.46 6.94 -0.36
C ALA A 76 -3.60 6.81 0.69
N ASP A 77 -3.63 7.68 1.69
CA ASP A 77 -4.68 7.73 2.71
C ASP A 77 -6.02 8.19 2.11
N ASP A 78 -5.99 9.28 1.32
CA ASP A 78 -7.16 9.81 0.62
C ASP A 78 -7.79 8.80 -0.35
N LEU A 79 -6.96 7.94 -0.95
CA LEU A 79 -7.40 6.84 -1.83
C LEU A 79 -7.97 5.63 -1.06
N GLY A 80 -7.81 5.57 0.27
CA GLY A 80 -8.15 4.40 1.09
C GLY A 80 -7.18 3.24 0.91
N LEU A 81 -5.99 3.48 0.34
CA LEU A 81 -4.96 2.46 0.18
C LEU A 81 -4.37 2.07 1.53
N VAL A 82 -4.05 3.07 2.35
CA VAL A 82 -3.59 2.89 3.73
C VAL A 82 -4.70 3.28 4.70
N THR A 83 -4.61 2.78 5.92
CA THR A 83 -5.60 3.05 6.98
C THR A 83 -5.18 4.14 7.95
N LYS A 84 -3.87 4.46 7.96
CA LYS A 84 -3.27 5.46 8.85
C LYS A 84 -1.89 5.83 8.31
N VAL A 85 -1.58 7.13 8.37
CA VAL A 85 -0.25 7.71 8.14
C VAL A 85 0.32 8.12 9.50
N VAL A 86 1.58 7.79 9.75
CA VAL A 86 2.29 8.16 10.99
C VAL A 86 3.65 8.78 10.68
N GLU A 87 4.23 9.45 11.67
CA GLU A 87 5.58 10.00 11.55
C GLU A 87 6.63 8.91 11.24
N ASP A 88 7.69 9.33 10.55
CA ASP A 88 8.82 8.46 10.26
C ASP A 88 9.39 7.85 11.56
N GLY A 89 9.61 6.53 11.55
CA GLY A 89 10.06 5.78 12.71
C GLY A 89 8.94 5.18 13.59
N ALA A 90 7.70 5.62 13.46
CA ALA A 90 6.57 5.12 14.27
C ALA A 90 5.72 4.03 13.58
N VAL A 91 6.03 3.67 12.34
CA VAL A 91 5.17 2.80 11.52
C VAL A 91 5.05 1.36 12.04
N VAL A 92 6.12 0.83 12.65
CA VAL A 92 6.08 -0.52 13.24
C VAL A 92 5.23 -0.54 14.50
N ASP A 93 5.40 0.46 15.37
CA ASP A 93 4.59 0.60 16.58
C ASP A 93 3.11 0.75 16.25
N ALA A 94 2.77 1.55 15.23
CA ALA A 94 1.40 1.68 14.75
C ALA A 94 0.81 0.38 14.18
N ALA A 95 1.64 -0.43 13.50
CA ALA A 95 1.21 -1.74 13.01
C ALA A 95 1.00 -2.74 14.17
N LEU A 96 1.85 -2.70 15.19
CA LEU A 96 1.71 -3.53 16.38
C LEU A 96 0.48 -3.15 17.21
N GLU A 97 0.16 -1.87 17.32
CA GLU A 97 -1.09 -1.40 17.95
C GLU A 97 -2.32 -2.04 17.28
N ILE A 98 -2.35 -2.12 15.94
CA ILE A 98 -3.41 -2.81 15.21
C ILE A 98 -3.35 -4.33 15.49
N ALA A 99 -2.16 -4.93 15.52
CA ALA A 99 -1.98 -6.35 15.79
C ALA A 99 -2.49 -6.73 17.19
N ASP A 100 -2.25 -5.91 18.21
CA ASP A 100 -2.71 -6.14 19.58
C ASP A 100 -4.23 -6.18 19.65
N ASN A 101 -4.90 -5.27 18.92
CA ASN A 101 -6.36 -5.28 18.79
C ASN A 101 -6.86 -6.55 18.08
N VAL A 102 -6.13 -7.06 17.09
CA VAL A 102 -6.47 -8.28 16.37
C VAL A 102 -6.34 -9.51 17.27
N VAL A 103 -5.23 -9.63 18.02
CA VAL A 103 -4.94 -10.76 18.91
C VAL A 103 -5.94 -10.87 20.08
N ALA A 104 -6.59 -9.78 20.46
CA ALA A 104 -7.64 -9.79 21.47
C ALA A 104 -8.94 -10.52 21.04
N ASN A 105 -9.10 -10.82 19.73
CA ASN A 105 -10.28 -11.51 19.21
C ASN A 105 -10.14 -13.04 19.21
N SER A 106 -11.28 -13.74 19.09
CA SER A 106 -11.27 -15.20 18.86
C SER A 106 -10.67 -15.55 17.49
N PRO A 107 -9.99 -16.72 17.35
CA PRO A 107 -9.43 -17.18 16.09
C PRO A 107 -10.43 -17.37 14.95
#